data_AF-A0A9D1MX34-F1
#
_entry.id   AF-A0A9D1MX34-F1
#
_cell.length_a   1.000
_cell.length_b   1.000
_cell.length_c   1.000
_cell.angle_alpha   90.00
_cell.angle_beta   90.00
_cell.angle_gamma   90.00
#
_symmetry.space_group_name_H-M   'P 1'
#
loop_
_entity.id
_entity.type
_entity.pdbx_description
1 polymer ?
#
loop_
_entity_poly.entity_id
_entity_poly.type
_entity_poly.pdbx_seq_one_letter_code
_entity_poly.pdbx_strand_id
1 'polypeptide(L)'
;MKKFFAAALCIALFAACFVPFGVSAETSPTEDYKQTEQYLFLSDFLINNPVRSSAEQEKAAAEYLADKFDQALEQSGRPANSEILPYPRRETHPYGYSVQVTLQAQESTDKQVIIGAHLDSTGEGANDNAAGVTALYFILQRLAAAQLPVNVVVVAFGGEEDGLEGSYDYVQNMSAQKVADTLVMFNLDAIAGGDNLYVACENKKTDLASLIVSNGVNVSEKPYAVGTYPIDMFGYGYYERVQASDHTPFRTYGIPTASIFSGTFSVAVWDYAESANQNLNTMNTNADTLQNLDTYAGAQTVDRINAVTETVCSTILDDSFVAVAENAVNQLVDSNLFFNVLWPKLAVLGLALVVAVFVLLHYRKLQKRSIMGTASVKSDKVFTSPDAEEIFSFDDKKDDGT
;
A
#
# COMPACT_ATOMS: atom_id res chain seq x y z
N MET A 1 -75.71 30.99 11.27
CA MET A 1 -76.11 29.57 11.37
C MET A 1 -74.88 28.71 11.08
N LYS A 2 -74.58 27.76 12.00
CA LYS A 2 -73.69 26.57 11.88
C LYS A 2 -72.22 26.84 11.50
N LYS A 3 -71.26 26.89 12.44
CA LYS A 3 -70.67 25.82 13.29
C LYS A 3 -70.21 24.58 12.51
N PHE A 4 -68.89 24.47 12.31
CA PHE A 4 -68.02 23.27 12.33
C PHE A 4 -66.58 23.85 12.47
N PHE A 5 -65.92 23.91 13.65
CA PHE A 5 -65.24 22.84 14.41
C PHE A 5 -64.62 21.78 13.49
N ALA A 6 -63.34 21.42 13.54
CA ALA A 6 -62.16 21.82 14.30
C ALA A 6 -60.98 21.04 13.70
N ALA A 7 -59.79 21.63 13.66
CA ALA A 7 -58.48 20.98 13.87
C ALA A 7 -57.37 21.83 13.26
N ALA A 8 -56.23 21.84 13.95
CA ALA A 8 -54.92 22.33 13.56
C ALA A 8 -54.56 23.79 13.92
N LEU A 9 -53.46 23.87 14.67
CA LEU A 9 -52.53 24.98 14.84
C LEU A 9 -52.91 26.08 15.84
N CYS A 10 -52.81 25.74 17.12
CA CYS A 10 -52.16 26.64 18.08
C CYS A 10 -50.66 26.36 18.03
N ILE A 11 -49.87 27.33 17.56
CA ILE A 11 -48.60 27.83 18.12
C ILE A 11 -48.22 28.99 17.18
N ALA A 12 -48.66 30.19 17.55
CA ALA A 12 -48.11 31.44 17.05
C ALA A 12 -47.51 32.13 18.28
N LEU A 13 -46.20 32.00 18.46
CA LEU A 13 -45.30 32.86 19.24
C LEU A 13 -43.95 32.15 19.38
N PHE A 14 -43.08 32.29 18.37
CA PHE A 14 -41.62 32.34 18.54
C PHE A 14 -41.03 32.88 17.23
N ALA A 15 -41.14 34.19 17.04
CA ALA A 15 -40.27 34.90 16.09
C ALA A 15 -38.90 35.03 16.76
N ALA A 16 -38.10 33.96 16.69
CA ALA A 16 -36.68 34.03 16.97
C ALA A 16 -36.00 34.52 15.69
N CYS A 17 -35.26 35.62 15.82
CA CYS A 17 -34.35 36.15 14.82
C CYS A 17 -33.43 35.05 14.29
N PHE A 18 -33.71 34.54 13.10
CA PHE A 18 -32.68 33.94 12.27
C PHE A 18 -31.86 35.09 11.69
N VAL A 19 -30.82 35.50 12.42
CA VAL A 19 -29.67 36.14 11.80
C VAL A 19 -28.88 34.98 11.19
N PRO A 20 -28.79 34.84 9.86
CA PRO A 20 -27.78 33.96 9.31
C PRO A 20 -26.44 34.56 9.74
N PHE A 21 -25.74 33.89 10.65
CA PHE A 21 -24.30 34.00 10.73
C PHE A 21 -23.77 33.52 9.37
N GLY A 22 -23.71 34.46 8.42
CA GLY A 22 -22.76 34.35 7.34
C GLY A 22 -21.40 34.29 8.02
N VAL A 23 -20.84 33.09 8.12
CA VAL A 23 -19.39 32.95 8.18
C VAL A 23 -18.92 33.57 6.88
N SER A 24 -18.61 34.86 6.96
CA SER A 24 -17.72 35.49 6.00
C SER A 24 -16.41 34.74 6.20
N ALA A 25 -16.13 33.78 5.30
CA ALA A 25 -14.75 33.44 5.03
C ALA A 25 -14.10 34.78 4.69
N GLU A 26 -13.26 35.29 5.58
CA GLU A 26 -12.27 36.28 5.18
C GLU A 26 -11.41 35.56 4.15
N THR A 27 -11.80 35.68 2.88
CA THR A 27 -10.90 35.41 1.77
C THR A 27 -9.83 36.47 1.88
N SER A 28 -8.75 36.14 2.61
CA SER A 28 -7.45 36.75 2.33
C SER A 28 -7.27 36.78 0.81
N PRO A 29 -6.72 37.87 0.24
CA PRO A 29 -6.44 37.90 -1.20
C PRO A 29 -5.74 36.60 -1.55
N THR A 30 -6.22 35.90 -2.57
CA THR A 30 -5.61 34.66 -3.07
C THR A 30 -4.16 34.97 -3.39
N GLU A 31 -3.27 34.75 -2.43
CA GLU A 31 -1.84 34.87 -2.65
C GLU A 31 -1.53 33.91 -3.80
N ASP A 32 -0.83 34.44 -4.81
CA ASP A 32 -0.34 33.63 -5.90
C ASP A 32 0.45 32.46 -5.29
N TYR A 33 -0.04 31.23 -5.45
CA TYR A 33 0.55 30.04 -4.81
C TYR A 33 2.03 29.89 -5.19
N LYS A 34 2.46 30.49 -6.31
CA LYS A 34 3.86 30.52 -6.76
C LYS A 34 4.78 31.37 -5.89
N GLN A 35 4.23 32.19 -4.99
CA GLN A 35 4.97 32.98 -4.02
C GLN A 35 5.08 32.30 -2.65
N THR A 36 4.46 31.12 -2.47
CA THR A 36 4.59 30.34 -1.23
C THR A 36 5.98 29.75 -1.09
N GLU A 37 6.45 29.59 0.14
CA GLU A 37 7.77 28.99 0.42
C GLU A 37 7.91 27.60 -0.19
N GLN A 38 6.83 26.81 -0.17
CA GLN A 38 6.79 25.46 -0.73
C GLN A 38 7.02 25.45 -2.23
N TYR A 39 6.32 26.33 -2.96
CA TYR A 39 6.51 26.43 -4.39
C TYR A 39 7.90 26.96 -4.74
N LEU A 40 8.37 27.98 -4.01
CA LEU A 40 9.70 28.56 -4.23
C LEU A 40 10.81 27.54 -3.98
N PHE A 41 10.70 26.71 -2.93
CA PHE A 41 11.64 25.64 -2.67
C PHE A 41 11.58 24.56 -3.76
N LEU A 42 10.39 24.07 -4.13
CA LEU A 42 10.23 23.08 -5.19
C LEU A 42 10.83 23.58 -6.51
N SER A 43 10.54 24.83 -6.87
CA SER A 43 11.07 25.46 -8.07
C SER A 43 12.59 25.63 -8.00
N ASP A 44 13.15 26.08 -6.88
CA ASP A 44 14.60 26.21 -6.71
C ASP A 44 15.29 24.84 -6.78
N PHE A 45 14.73 23.82 -6.13
CA PHE A 45 15.25 22.45 -6.16
C PHE A 45 15.28 21.91 -7.60
N LEU A 46 14.21 22.08 -8.37
CA LEU A 46 14.13 21.62 -9.75
C LEU A 46 15.01 22.44 -10.72
N ILE A 47 15.20 23.74 -10.47
CA ILE A 47 16.13 24.57 -11.27
C ILE A 47 17.58 24.11 -11.07
N ASN A 48 17.96 23.81 -9.83
CA ASN A 48 19.33 23.40 -9.51
C ASN A 48 19.60 21.91 -9.77
N ASN A 49 18.56 21.06 -9.68
CA ASN A 49 18.64 19.61 -9.82
C ASN A 49 17.58 19.06 -10.79
N PRO A 50 17.58 19.50 -12.06
CA PRO A 50 16.50 19.23 -13.01
C PRO A 50 16.42 17.77 -13.48
N VAL A 51 17.48 16.98 -13.34
CA VAL A 51 17.48 15.54 -13.63
C VAL A 51 18.46 14.90 -12.65
N ARG A 52 18.04 13.81 -11.99
CA ARG A 52 18.77 13.18 -10.88
C ARG A 52 18.99 11.68 -11.12
N SER A 53 19.23 11.30 -12.38
CA SER A 53 19.33 9.89 -12.79
C SER A 53 20.76 9.33 -12.81
N SER A 54 21.79 10.18 -13.00
CA SER A 54 23.19 9.76 -12.93
C SER A 54 23.76 9.90 -11.52
N ALA A 55 24.81 9.13 -11.22
CA ALA A 55 25.52 9.21 -9.93
C ALA A 55 26.03 10.62 -9.61
N GLU A 56 26.54 11.35 -10.61
CA GLU A 56 27.03 12.72 -10.42
C GLU A 56 25.88 13.71 -10.17
N GLN A 57 24.74 13.53 -10.84
CA GLN A 57 23.56 14.37 -10.66
C GLN A 57 22.89 14.14 -9.31
N GLU A 58 22.72 12.88 -8.94
CA GLU A 58 22.18 12.49 -7.63
C GLU A 58 23.09 12.98 -6.50
N LYS A 59 24.42 12.87 -6.67
CA LYS A 59 25.37 13.45 -5.71
C LYS A 59 25.20 14.96 -5.56
N ALA A 60 25.08 15.69 -6.67
CA ALA A 60 24.87 17.14 -6.63
C ALA A 60 23.55 17.50 -5.93
N ALA A 61 22.49 16.73 -6.16
CA ALA A 61 21.21 16.90 -5.47
C ALA A 61 21.32 16.60 -3.96
N ALA A 62 22.08 15.57 -3.59
CA ALA A 62 22.34 15.23 -2.19
C ALA A 62 23.16 16.32 -1.48
N GLU A 63 24.17 16.89 -2.15
CA GLU A 63 24.96 18.03 -1.65
C GLU A 63 24.11 19.30 -1.49
N TYR A 64 23.24 19.59 -2.47
CA TYR A 64 22.29 20.71 -2.37
C TYR A 64 21.35 20.53 -1.17
N LEU A 65 20.77 19.33 -1.00
CA LEU A 65 19.80 19.08 0.06
C LEU A 65 20.46 19.01 1.44
N ALA A 66 21.70 18.52 1.53
CA ALA A 66 22.53 18.56 2.74
C ALA A 66 22.72 20.00 3.24
N ASP A 67 23.07 20.93 2.35
CA ASP A 67 23.21 22.36 2.67
C ASP A 67 21.88 22.96 3.15
N LYS A 68 20.76 22.63 2.50
CA LYS A 68 19.43 23.06 2.95
C LYS A 68 19.06 22.49 4.32
N PHE A 69 19.34 21.22 4.58
CA PHE A 69 19.09 20.58 5.87
C PHE A 69 19.90 21.24 6.98
N ASP A 70 21.20 21.46 6.76
CA ASP A 70 22.06 22.10 7.76
C ASP A 70 21.63 23.55 8.02
N GLN A 71 21.26 24.31 7.00
CA GLN A 71 20.68 25.66 7.16
C GLN A 71 19.39 25.64 7.99
N ALA A 72 18.50 24.67 7.75
CA ALA A 72 17.27 24.52 8.53
C ALA A 72 17.56 24.19 10.01
N LEU A 73 18.54 23.32 10.29
CA LEU A 73 18.97 23.00 11.64
C LEU A 73 19.54 24.23 12.34
N GLU A 74 20.46 24.95 11.70
CA GLU A 74 21.08 26.15 12.26
C GLU A 74 20.04 27.25 12.57
N GLN A 75 19.06 27.45 11.68
CA GLN A 75 17.95 28.39 11.90
C GLN A 75 17.08 28.00 13.11
N SER A 76 16.95 26.70 13.40
CA SER A 76 16.24 26.19 14.58
C SER A 76 17.09 26.17 15.86
N GLY A 77 18.38 26.58 15.78
CA GLY A 77 19.31 26.53 16.90
C GLY A 77 19.90 25.14 17.18
N ARG A 78 19.80 24.21 16.22
CA ARG A 78 20.41 22.87 16.27
C ARG A 78 21.71 22.86 15.45
N PRO A 79 22.73 22.08 15.85
CA PRO A 79 23.97 21.99 15.09
C PRO A 79 23.76 21.22 13.79
N ALA A 80 24.35 21.72 12.70
CA ALA A 80 24.47 21.02 11.42
C ALA A 80 25.02 19.60 11.61
N ASN A 81 24.38 18.62 10.98
CA ASN A 81 24.75 17.20 11.07
C ASN A 81 24.28 16.36 9.87
N SER A 82 24.09 16.99 8.70
CA SER A 82 23.77 16.26 7.48
C SER A 82 24.89 15.28 7.09
N GLU A 83 24.51 14.12 6.57
CA GLU A 83 25.43 13.07 6.13
C GLU A 83 25.03 12.57 4.74
N ILE A 84 25.97 12.62 3.79
CA ILE A 84 25.80 12.02 2.47
C ILE A 84 26.24 10.56 2.53
N LEU A 85 25.36 9.66 2.11
CA LEU A 85 25.50 8.21 2.23
C LEU A 85 25.67 7.59 0.84
N PRO A 86 26.88 7.14 0.47
CA PRO A 86 27.05 6.39 -0.77
C PRO A 86 26.51 4.96 -0.63
N TYR A 87 25.83 4.46 -1.66
CA TYR A 87 25.36 3.07 -1.74
C TYR A 87 25.77 2.44 -3.08
N PRO A 88 25.98 1.12 -3.17
CA PRO A 88 26.39 0.46 -4.40
C PRO A 88 25.24 0.38 -5.41
N ARG A 89 25.48 0.78 -6.67
CA ARG A 89 24.51 0.57 -7.77
C ARG A 89 24.74 -0.73 -8.53
N ARG A 90 23.69 -1.33 -9.08
CA ARG A 90 23.80 -2.53 -9.94
C ARG A 90 24.34 -2.24 -11.35
N GLU A 91 24.22 -1.02 -11.86
CA GLU A 91 24.66 -0.62 -13.21
C GLU A 91 25.93 0.28 -13.23
N THR A 92 26.32 0.79 -14.41
CA THR A 92 27.69 1.19 -14.85
C THR A 92 28.49 2.20 -14.02
N HIS A 93 27.92 2.83 -12.99
CA HIS A 93 28.65 3.68 -12.04
C HIS A 93 28.71 3.00 -10.66
N PRO A 94 29.85 3.02 -9.96
CA PRO A 94 30.02 2.17 -8.78
C PRO A 94 29.14 2.55 -7.58
N TYR A 95 28.60 3.77 -7.52
CA TYR A 95 27.81 4.25 -6.38
C TYR A 95 26.72 5.25 -6.77
N GLY A 96 25.63 5.27 -6.00
CA GLY A 96 24.69 6.36 -5.88
C GLY A 96 24.79 7.01 -4.49
N TYR A 97 23.98 8.03 -4.21
CA TYR A 97 24.04 8.85 -3.01
C TYR A 97 22.64 9.12 -2.44
N SER A 98 22.48 8.85 -1.15
CA SER A 98 21.38 9.35 -0.32
C SER A 98 21.90 10.46 0.58
N VAL A 99 21.01 11.22 1.23
CA VAL A 99 21.38 12.19 2.27
C VAL A 99 20.48 12.02 3.47
N GLN A 100 21.06 12.03 4.67
CA GLN A 100 20.31 11.97 5.91
C GLN A 100 20.64 13.12 6.86
N VAL A 101 19.73 13.39 7.78
CA VAL A 101 19.91 14.32 8.90
C VAL A 101 19.15 13.79 10.12
N THR A 102 19.69 13.98 11.32
CA THR A 102 19.08 13.44 12.55
C THR A 102 18.73 14.55 13.55
N LEU A 103 17.46 14.59 13.95
CA LEU A 103 16.97 15.40 15.05
C LEU A 103 16.87 14.56 16.33
N GLN A 104 17.58 14.98 17.37
CA GLN A 104 17.55 14.32 18.68
C GLN A 104 16.28 14.71 19.45
N ALA A 105 15.71 13.72 20.15
CA ALA A 105 14.61 13.89 21.10
C ALA A 105 14.99 14.80 22.27
N GLN A 106 13.98 15.35 22.95
CA GLN A 106 14.23 16.17 24.14
C GLN A 106 14.72 15.33 25.33
N GLU A 107 14.14 14.15 25.50
CA GLU A 107 14.57 13.16 26.48
C GLU A 107 15.40 12.09 25.78
N SER A 108 16.48 11.63 26.42
CA SER A 108 17.35 10.62 25.83
C SER A 108 16.56 9.31 25.61
N THR A 109 16.54 8.86 24.37
CA THR A 109 15.89 7.62 23.95
C THR A 109 16.64 7.04 22.77
N ASP A 110 16.62 5.71 22.63
CA ASP A 110 17.12 5.01 21.44
C ASP A 110 16.06 4.91 20.34
N LYS A 111 14.77 5.14 20.70
CA LYS A 111 13.66 5.07 19.75
C LYS A 111 13.75 6.15 18.69
N GLN A 112 13.41 5.77 17.46
CA GLN A 112 13.44 6.68 16.33
C GLN A 112 12.27 6.48 15.36
N VAL A 113 12.02 7.52 14.58
CA VAL A 113 11.18 7.50 13.38
C VAL A 113 12.06 7.86 12.19
N ILE A 114 11.86 7.18 11.07
CA ILE A 114 12.49 7.53 9.80
C ILE A 114 11.42 8.20 8.93
N ILE A 115 11.76 9.29 8.26
CA ILE A 115 10.91 9.96 7.28
C ILE A 115 11.71 10.03 5.98
N GLY A 116 11.17 9.49 4.90
CA GLY A 116 11.87 9.37 3.64
C GLY A 116 11.08 9.79 2.42
N ALA A 117 11.81 10.19 1.39
CA ALA A 117 11.36 10.45 0.03
C ALA A 117 12.54 10.16 -0.90
N HIS A 118 12.31 9.56 -2.07
CA HIS A 118 13.42 9.36 -3.00
C HIS A 118 13.87 10.66 -3.68
N LEU A 119 15.18 10.75 -3.91
CA LEU A 119 15.92 11.89 -4.40
C LEU A 119 16.16 11.79 -5.90
N ASP A 120 16.36 10.59 -6.43
CA ASP A 120 16.57 10.34 -7.85
C ASP A 120 15.32 10.66 -8.68
N SER A 121 15.45 10.60 -10.00
CA SER A 121 14.31 10.88 -10.89
C SER A 121 14.43 10.25 -12.26
N THR A 122 13.28 9.87 -12.82
CA THR A 122 13.09 9.70 -14.25
C THR A 122 12.66 11.03 -14.89
N GLY A 123 13.57 11.71 -15.58
CA GLY A 123 13.31 13.05 -16.13
C GLY A 123 13.36 14.13 -15.03
N GLU A 124 12.47 15.12 -15.10
CA GLU A 124 12.41 16.20 -14.11
C GLU A 124 11.88 15.74 -12.75
N GLY A 125 10.91 14.83 -12.76
CA GLY A 125 10.41 14.18 -11.56
C GLY A 125 9.76 15.18 -10.61
N ALA A 126 8.93 16.08 -11.14
CA ALA A 126 8.35 17.16 -10.35
C ALA A 126 7.34 16.63 -9.32
N ASN A 127 6.48 15.70 -9.75
CA ASN A 127 5.64 14.91 -8.86
C ASN A 127 6.45 13.76 -8.23
N ASP A 128 7.32 13.13 -9.03
CA ASP A 128 8.02 11.86 -8.79
C ASP A 128 9.56 12.04 -8.79
N ASN A 129 10.18 12.53 -7.72
CA ASN A 129 9.57 12.84 -6.43
C ASN A 129 10.09 14.13 -5.76
N ALA A 130 10.32 15.17 -6.57
CA ALA A 130 10.71 16.49 -6.05
C ALA A 130 9.66 17.08 -5.10
N ALA A 131 8.37 16.81 -5.32
CA ALA A 131 7.30 17.19 -4.39
C ALA A 131 7.45 16.50 -3.01
N GLY A 132 7.77 15.21 -2.98
CA GLY A 132 8.05 14.47 -1.74
C GLY A 132 9.29 15.00 -1.02
N VAL A 133 10.38 15.26 -1.75
CA VAL A 133 11.60 15.91 -1.21
C VAL A 133 11.31 17.30 -0.65
N THR A 134 10.42 18.07 -1.30
CA THR A 134 9.98 19.36 -0.79
C THR A 134 9.23 19.21 0.54
N ALA A 135 8.27 18.29 0.62
CA ALA A 135 7.58 18.01 1.88
C ALA A 135 8.55 17.52 2.98
N LEU A 136 9.53 16.69 2.62
CA LEU A 136 10.58 16.21 3.51
C LEU A 136 11.37 17.37 4.14
N TYR A 137 11.74 18.38 3.35
CA TYR A 137 12.42 19.60 3.84
C TYR A 137 11.56 20.40 4.82
N PHE A 138 10.28 20.65 4.51
CA PHE A 138 9.40 21.40 5.42
C PHE A 138 9.04 20.63 6.70
N ILE A 139 8.97 19.30 6.62
CA ILE A 139 8.85 18.43 7.81
C ILE A 139 10.09 18.59 8.70
N LEU A 140 11.29 18.56 8.13
CA LEU A 140 12.53 18.78 8.87
C LEU A 140 12.51 20.12 9.60
N GLN A 141 12.19 21.22 8.89
CA GLN A 141 12.13 22.56 9.49
C GLN A 141 11.16 22.61 10.67
N ARG A 142 9.95 22.06 10.51
CA ARG A 142 8.92 22.08 11.54
C ARG A 142 9.29 21.23 12.76
N LEU A 143 9.84 20.04 12.54
CA LEU A 143 10.25 19.15 13.62
C LEU A 143 11.52 19.65 14.34
N ALA A 144 12.43 20.31 13.62
CA ALA A 144 13.62 20.90 14.22
C ALA A 144 13.27 22.01 15.24
N ALA A 145 12.18 22.76 14.98
CA ALA A 145 11.65 23.78 15.88
C ALA A 145 10.76 23.22 17.02
N ALA A 146 10.49 21.91 17.05
CA ALA A 146 9.59 21.28 18.00
C ALA A 146 10.32 20.50 19.11
N GLN A 147 9.57 20.20 20.18
CA GLN A 147 9.98 19.25 21.21
C GLN A 147 9.61 17.84 20.74
N LEU A 148 10.62 17.03 20.43
CA LEU A 148 10.40 15.71 19.83
C LEU A 148 10.28 14.62 20.92
N PRO A 149 9.28 13.71 20.82
CA PRO A 149 9.12 12.60 21.76
C PRO A 149 10.10 11.45 21.49
N VAL A 150 10.64 11.37 20.27
CA VAL A 150 11.60 10.34 19.82
C VAL A 150 12.59 10.98 18.85
N ASN A 151 13.70 10.28 18.55
CA ASN A 151 14.62 10.77 17.53
C ASN A 151 13.95 10.71 16.17
N VAL A 152 14.25 11.69 15.31
CA VAL A 152 13.73 11.71 13.93
C VAL A 152 14.90 11.71 12.98
N VAL A 153 14.93 10.73 12.09
CA VAL A 153 15.89 10.64 10.99
C VAL A 153 15.14 10.98 9.71
N VAL A 154 15.59 12.02 9.02
CA VAL A 154 15.06 12.44 7.72
C VAL A 154 16.04 11.98 6.67
N VAL A 155 15.59 11.23 5.66
CA VAL A 155 16.46 10.63 4.63
C VAL A 155 15.89 10.88 3.24
N ALA A 156 16.67 11.47 2.34
CA ALA A 156 16.35 11.45 0.92
C ALA A 156 17.12 10.30 0.26
N PHE A 157 16.42 9.26 -0.19
CA PHE A 157 17.02 8.03 -0.72
C PHE A 157 17.38 8.17 -2.19
N GLY A 158 18.56 7.72 -2.60
CA GLY A 158 18.90 7.60 -4.02
C GLY A 158 18.46 6.25 -4.62
N GLY A 159 18.31 6.22 -5.95
CA GLY A 159 18.11 4.99 -6.72
C GLY A 159 16.83 4.22 -6.43
N GLU A 160 15.74 4.91 -6.10
CA GLU A 160 14.41 4.29 -6.01
C GLU A 160 14.00 3.73 -7.37
N GLU A 161 14.20 4.53 -8.43
CA GLU A 161 13.76 4.22 -9.81
C GLU A 161 14.59 3.08 -10.44
N ASP A 162 15.78 2.85 -9.89
CA ASP A 162 16.67 1.72 -10.23
C ASP A 162 16.31 0.43 -9.46
N GLY A 163 15.29 0.47 -8.60
CA GLY A 163 14.81 -0.67 -7.82
C GLY A 163 15.12 -0.59 -6.33
N LEU A 164 14.88 0.57 -5.72
CA LEU A 164 14.96 0.82 -4.26
C LEU A 164 16.38 0.65 -3.70
N GLU A 165 17.41 0.91 -4.50
CA GLU A 165 18.80 0.54 -4.16
C GLU A 165 19.31 1.24 -2.89
N GLY A 166 19.05 2.55 -2.75
CA GLY A 166 19.45 3.31 -1.58
C GLY A 166 18.73 2.90 -0.30
N SER A 167 17.42 2.69 -0.35
CA SER A 167 16.64 2.26 0.82
C SER A 167 16.92 0.80 1.22
N TYR A 168 17.20 -0.09 0.26
CA TYR A 168 17.68 -1.44 0.55
C TYR A 168 19.04 -1.43 1.25
N ASP A 169 20.02 -0.69 0.73
CA ASP A 169 21.34 -0.60 1.34
C ASP A 169 21.25 0.03 2.75
N TYR A 170 20.41 1.06 2.91
CA TYR A 170 20.18 1.73 4.18
C TYR A 170 19.70 0.76 5.27
N VAL A 171 18.59 0.06 5.03
CA VAL A 171 18.01 -0.83 6.05
C VAL A 171 18.87 -2.08 6.27
N GLN A 172 19.53 -2.58 5.21
CA GLN A 172 20.42 -3.73 5.32
C GLN A 172 21.63 -3.46 6.23
N ASN A 173 22.13 -2.23 6.23
CA ASN A 173 23.26 -1.81 7.07
C ASN A 173 22.85 -1.38 8.49
N MET A 174 21.55 -1.35 8.82
CA MET A 174 21.10 -1.11 10.18
C MET A 174 21.41 -2.30 11.10
N SER A 175 21.84 -2.02 12.32
CA SER A 175 21.97 -3.06 13.34
C SER A 175 20.59 -3.59 13.74
N ALA A 176 20.53 -4.85 14.20
CA ALA A 176 19.28 -5.44 14.68
C ALA A 176 18.62 -4.60 15.80
N GLN A 177 19.42 -3.94 16.65
CA GLN A 177 18.92 -3.02 17.67
C GLN A 177 18.29 -1.77 17.04
N LYS A 178 18.96 -1.17 16.05
CA LYS A 178 18.45 0.02 15.36
C LYS A 178 17.15 -0.27 14.60
N VAL A 179 17.03 -1.47 14.01
CA VAL A 179 15.78 -1.97 13.42
C VAL A 179 14.69 -2.06 14.48
N ALA A 180 14.96 -2.71 15.63
CA ALA A 180 13.99 -2.84 16.72
C ALA A 180 13.60 -1.51 17.40
N ASP A 181 14.47 -0.49 17.32
CA ASP A 181 14.21 0.84 17.86
C ASP A 181 13.58 1.81 16.86
N THR A 182 13.44 1.41 15.58
CA THR A 182 12.71 2.19 14.59
C THR A 182 11.23 1.87 14.69
N LEU A 183 10.45 2.84 15.19
CA LEU A 183 9.03 2.67 15.45
C LEU A 183 8.22 2.65 14.16
N VAL A 184 8.50 3.59 13.26
CA VAL A 184 7.81 3.75 11.96
C VAL A 184 8.79 4.33 10.94
N MET A 185 8.65 3.91 9.68
CA MET A 185 9.18 4.63 8.52
C MET A 185 8.03 5.27 7.74
N PHE A 186 7.99 6.61 7.72
CA PHE A 186 7.11 7.38 6.85
C PHE A 186 7.76 7.54 5.49
N ASN A 187 7.02 7.27 4.43
CA ASN A 187 7.48 7.41 3.06
C ASN A 187 6.60 8.38 2.29
N LEU A 188 7.20 9.32 1.57
CA LEU A 188 6.50 10.37 0.83
C LEU A 188 6.86 10.19 -0.64
N ASP A 189 5.89 9.82 -1.46
CA ASP A 189 6.14 9.44 -2.84
C ASP A 189 4.97 9.86 -3.75
N ALA A 190 5.25 10.57 -4.83
CA ALA A 190 4.27 11.04 -5.81
C ALA A 190 3.05 11.71 -5.15
N ILE A 191 3.27 12.73 -4.33
CA ILE A 191 2.24 13.29 -3.44
C ILE A 191 1.40 14.44 -4.05
N ALA A 192 1.78 14.97 -5.22
CA ALA A 192 1.24 16.24 -5.73
C ALA A 192 0.18 16.10 -6.84
N GLY A 193 0.42 15.21 -7.81
CA GLY A 193 -0.36 15.16 -9.06
C GLY A 193 -1.71 14.44 -8.97
N GLY A 194 -1.94 13.65 -7.93
CA GLY A 194 -3.09 12.76 -7.85
C GLY A 194 -4.38 13.36 -7.29
N ASP A 195 -5.51 12.73 -7.66
CA ASP A 195 -6.86 13.22 -7.34
C ASP A 195 -7.12 13.26 -5.83
N ASN A 196 -6.62 12.25 -5.10
CA ASN A 196 -6.76 12.08 -3.66
C ASN A 196 -5.39 11.88 -3.03
N LEU A 197 -5.27 12.18 -1.74
CA LEU A 197 -4.07 11.86 -0.95
C LEU A 197 -4.40 10.68 -0.04
N TYR A 198 -3.57 9.65 -0.11
CA TYR A 198 -3.75 8.41 0.62
C TYR A 198 -2.59 8.15 1.57
N VAL A 199 -2.89 7.44 2.65
CA VAL A 199 -1.90 6.72 3.45
C VAL A 199 -2.14 5.22 3.34
N ALA A 200 -1.06 4.45 3.18
CA ALA A 200 -1.04 3.00 3.25
C ALA A 200 -0.02 2.56 4.32
N CYS A 201 -0.51 1.96 5.40
CA CYS A 201 0.34 1.35 6.42
C CYS A 201 0.44 -0.17 6.24
N GLU A 202 -0.73 -0.81 6.12
CA GLU A 202 -0.91 -2.23 5.92
C GLU A 202 -2.17 -2.45 5.08
N ASN A 203 -2.33 -3.61 4.45
CA ASN A 203 -3.57 -3.93 3.73
C ASN A 203 -4.71 -4.38 4.67
N LYS A 204 -4.86 -3.67 5.78
CA LYS A 204 -5.94 -3.75 6.77
C LYS A 204 -5.91 -2.50 7.64
N LYS A 205 -6.97 -2.28 8.39
CA LYS A 205 -7.04 -1.19 9.36
C LYS A 205 -6.05 -1.39 10.51
N THR A 206 -5.30 -0.35 10.81
CA THR A 206 -4.36 -0.27 11.94
C THR A 206 -4.63 0.98 12.78
N ASP A 207 -4.12 0.98 14.01
CA ASP A 207 -4.21 2.13 14.90
C ASP A 207 -3.33 3.27 14.36
N LEU A 208 -2.16 2.95 13.79
CA LEU A 208 -1.27 3.91 13.14
C LEU A 208 -1.95 4.65 11.99
N ALA A 209 -2.60 3.92 11.08
CA ALA A 209 -3.33 4.55 9.98
C ALA A 209 -4.50 5.42 10.49
N SER A 210 -5.19 4.96 11.54
CA SER A 210 -6.28 5.73 12.17
C SER A 210 -5.78 7.03 12.78
N LEU A 211 -4.61 7.01 13.44
CA LEU A 211 -3.96 8.20 14.02
C LEU A 211 -3.51 9.18 12.93
N ILE A 212 -2.88 8.68 11.86
CA ILE A 212 -2.45 9.50 10.72
C ILE A 212 -3.64 10.20 10.08
N VAL A 213 -4.74 9.48 9.85
CA VAL A 213 -5.96 10.05 9.25
C VAL A 213 -6.64 11.04 10.20
N SER A 214 -6.62 10.82 11.53
CA SER A 214 -7.23 11.76 12.47
C SER A 214 -6.46 13.07 12.59
N ASN A 215 -5.13 13.02 12.44
CA ASN A 215 -4.26 14.20 12.51
C ASN A 215 -4.00 14.83 11.13
N GLY A 216 -4.38 14.15 10.05
CA GLY A 216 -4.07 14.56 8.70
C GLY A 216 -5.06 15.55 8.09
N VAL A 217 -4.56 16.30 7.12
CA VAL A 217 -5.34 17.29 6.36
C VAL A 217 -5.62 16.73 4.97
N ASN A 218 -6.88 16.41 4.67
CA ASN A 218 -7.29 15.86 3.37
C ASN A 218 -6.54 14.57 2.96
N VAL A 219 -6.03 13.82 3.92
CA VAL A 219 -5.48 12.47 3.74
C VAL A 219 -6.55 11.45 4.12
N SER A 220 -6.63 10.35 3.38
CA SER A 220 -7.53 9.25 3.69
C SER A 220 -6.78 7.93 3.61
N GLU A 221 -7.33 6.88 4.21
CA GLU A 221 -6.71 5.56 4.10
C GLU A 221 -6.99 4.93 2.73
N LYS A 222 -6.00 4.24 2.17
CA LYS A 222 -6.16 3.48 0.92
C LYS A 222 -7.31 2.45 1.05
N PRO A 223 -8.15 2.25 0.01
CA PRO A 223 -9.08 1.12 -0.01
C PRO A 223 -8.34 -0.22 -0.09
N TYR A 224 -8.52 -1.10 0.91
CA TYR A 224 -7.79 -2.37 1.02
C TYR A 224 -8.20 -3.44 -0.02
N ALA A 225 -9.43 -3.38 -0.52
CA ALA A 225 -9.96 -4.39 -1.43
C ALA A 225 -9.66 -4.08 -2.92
N VAL A 226 -9.00 -2.95 -3.19
CA VAL A 226 -8.75 -2.44 -4.55
C VAL A 226 -7.25 -2.30 -4.74
N GLY A 227 -6.73 -2.70 -5.90
CA GLY A 227 -5.30 -2.63 -6.21
C GLY A 227 -4.46 -3.73 -5.57
N THR A 228 -5.08 -4.70 -4.89
CA THR A 228 -4.37 -5.79 -4.19
C THR A 228 -4.55 -7.13 -4.90
N TYR A 229 -3.42 -7.79 -5.15
CA TYR A 229 -3.31 -9.05 -5.87
C TYR A 229 -2.75 -10.16 -4.96
N PRO A 230 -3.25 -11.41 -5.07
CA PRO A 230 -2.82 -12.54 -4.24
C PRO A 230 -1.52 -13.17 -4.77
N ILE A 231 -0.54 -12.33 -5.08
CA ILE A 231 0.82 -12.72 -5.46
C ILE A 231 1.78 -12.01 -4.51
N ASP A 232 2.91 -12.62 -4.19
CA ASP A 232 3.90 -12.01 -3.29
C ASP A 232 5.15 -11.62 -4.08
N MET A 233 5.30 -10.33 -4.36
CA MET A 233 6.47 -9.80 -5.09
C MET A 233 7.57 -9.31 -4.14
N PHE A 234 7.21 -8.83 -2.95
CA PHE A 234 8.11 -8.14 -2.02
C PHE A 234 8.24 -8.82 -0.65
N GLY A 235 7.49 -9.89 -0.36
CA GLY A 235 7.49 -10.57 0.94
C GLY A 235 6.32 -10.16 1.86
N TYR A 236 5.32 -9.44 1.35
CA TYR A 236 4.14 -9.01 2.10
C TYR A 236 3.05 -10.09 2.15
N GLY A 237 3.15 -11.14 1.32
CA GLY A 237 2.09 -12.14 1.09
C GLY A 237 0.96 -11.66 0.17
N TYR A 238 1.05 -10.43 -0.32
CA TYR A 238 0.19 -9.85 -1.33
C TYR A 238 0.99 -8.78 -2.06
N TYR A 239 0.51 -8.38 -3.24
CA TYR A 239 1.13 -7.36 -4.05
C TYR A 239 0.14 -6.25 -4.30
N GLU A 240 0.61 -5.02 -4.21
CA GLU A 240 -0.08 -3.85 -4.73
C GLU A 240 0.93 -2.85 -5.26
N ARG A 241 0.53 -2.07 -6.26
CA ARG A 241 1.45 -1.18 -6.98
C ARG A 241 2.15 -0.20 -6.04
N VAL A 242 1.42 0.31 -5.05
CA VAL A 242 1.91 1.31 -4.09
C VAL A 242 2.98 0.76 -3.13
N GLN A 243 3.26 -0.55 -3.14
CA GLN A 243 4.39 -1.13 -2.41
C GLN A 243 5.73 -0.90 -3.11
N ALA A 244 5.77 -0.68 -4.42
CA ALA A 244 7.03 -0.47 -5.14
C ALA A 244 7.56 0.94 -4.88
N SER A 245 8.10 1.16 -3.66
CA SER A 245 8.64 2.43 -3.17
C SER A 245 9.50 2.17 -1.91
N ASP A 246 10.26 3.15 -1.45
CA ASP A 246 11.34 3.02 -0.45
C ASP A 246 10.94 2.44 0.91
N HIS A 247 9.66 2.47 1.27
CA HIS A 247 9.19 1.82 2.50
C HIS A 247 9.25 0.29 2.45
N THR A 248 9.25 -0.33 1.26
CA THR A 248 9.22 -1.79 1.12
C THR A 248 10.39 -2.48 1.81
N PRO A 249 11.65 -2.08 1.58
CA PRO A 249 12.79 -2.63 2.31
C PRO A 249 12.58 -2.58 3.83
N PHE A 250 12.18 -1.45 4.40
CA PHE A 250 11.92 -1.32 5.85
C PHE A 250 10.88 -2.32 6.34
N ARG A 251 9.77 -2.45 5.60
CA ARG A 251 8.71 -3.39 5.95
C ARG A 251 9.14 -4.86 5.90
N THR A 252 10.03 -5.23 4.97
CA THR A 252 10.58 -6.59 4.90
C THR A 252 11.50 -6.93 6.07
N TYR A 253 12.12 -5.92 6.69
CA TYR A 253 12.91 -6.07 7.93
C TYR A 253 12.04 -5.98 9.21
N GLY A 254 10.71 -5.88 9.06
CA GLY A 254 9.75 -5.89 10.17
C GLY A 254 9.50 -4.51 10.80
N ILE A 255 9.96 -3.43 10.17
CA ILE A 255 9.69 -2.06 10.61
C ILE A 255 8.29 -1.66 10.09
N PRO A 256 7.39 -1.15 10.95
CA PRO A 256 6.12 -0.59 10.49
C PRO A 256 6.33 0.58 9.53
N THR A 257 5.49 0.66 8.50
CA THR A 257 5.61 1.70 7.47
C THR A 257 4.33 2.49 7.34
N ALA A 258 4.42 3.75 6.92
CA ALA A 258 3.31 4.58 6.51
C ALA A 258 3.68 5.31 5.21
N SER A 259 3.24 4.76 4.07
CA SER A 259 3.48 5.36 2.76
C SER A 259 2.36 6.34 2.41
N ILE A 260 2.71 7.59 2.13
CA ILE A 260 1.80 8.66 1.74
C ILE A 260 2.05 8.97 0.26
N PHE A 261 0.99 8.86 -0.53
CA PHE A 261 1.04 9.05 -1.98
C PHE A 261 -0.27 9.66 -2.48
N SER A 262 -0.24 10.29 -3.65
CA SER A 262 -1.44 10.79 -4.31
C SER A 262 -1.91 9.84 -5.41
N GLY A 263 -3.22 9.77 -5.64
CA GLY A 263 -3.76 8.77 -6.55
C GLY A 263 -5.27 8.73 -6.65
N THR A 264 -5.75 7.75 -7.39
CA THR A 264 -7.16 7.37 -7.45
C THR A 264 -7.34 5.88 -7.68
N PHE A 265 -8.38 5.33 -7.05
CA PHE A 265 -8.85 3.95 -7.24
C PHE A 265 -10.21 3.90 -7.96
N SER A 266 -10.70 5.04 -8.45
CA SER A 266 -12.05 5.14 -9.03
C SER A 266 -12.10 4.89 -10.54
N VAL A 267 -10.96 4.92 -11.23
CA VAL A 267 -10.88 4.91 -12.70
C VAL A 267 -10.52 3.56 -13.31
N ALA A 268 -9.87 2.69 -12.54
CA ALA A 268 -9.54 1.33 -12.95
C ALA A 268 -10.23 0.33 -12.02
N VAL A 269 -11.04 -0.56 -12.60
CA VAL A 269 -11.68 -1.61 -11.81
C VAL A 269 -10.56 -2.52 -11.28
N TRP A 270 -10.37 -2.52 -9.95
CA TRP A 270 -9.35 -3.28 -9.21
C TRP A 270 -7.92 -2.71 -9.22
N ASP A 271 -7.67 -1.49 -9.70
CA ASP A 271 -6.29 -0.96 -9.73
C ASP A 271 -6.18 0.51 -9.30
N TYR A 272 -4.95 0.91 -9.03
CA TYR A 272 -4.52 2.28 -8.81
C TYR A 272 -4.22 2.99 -10.14
N ALA A 273 -4.51 4.28 -10.20
CA ALA A 273 -3.97 5.21 -11.18
C ALA A 273 -3.54 6.51 -10.47
N GLU A 274 -2.63 7.28 -11.08
CA GLU A 274 -2.15 8.55 -10.51
C GLU A 274 -3.28 9.59 -10.46
N SER A 275 -4.02 9.73 -11.56
CA SER A 275 -5.15 10.64 -11.68
C SER A 275 -6.17 10.16 -12.72
N ALA A 276 -7.42 10.56 -12.53
CA ALA A 276 -8.44 10.50 -13.56
C ALA A 276 -8.14 11.44 -14.74
N ASN A 277 -7.39 12.51 -14.51
CA ASN A 277 -6.88 13.40 -15.55
C ASN A 277 -5.61 12.79 -16.16
N GLN A 278 -5.70 12.39 -17.43
CA GLN A 278 -4.56 11.79 -18.14
C GLN A 278 -3.34 12.71 -18.24
N ASN A 279 -3.50 14.03 -18.14
CA ASN A 279 -2.37 14.95 -18.13
C ASN A 279 -1.60 14.95 -16.80
N LEU A 280 -2.15 14.35 -15.75
CA LEU A 280 -1.51 14.17 -14.44
C LEU A 280 -1.08 12.72 -14.21
N ASN A 281 -1.21 11.84 -15.22
CA ASN A 281 -0.60 10.51 -15.23
C ASN A 281 0.78 10.63 -15.86
N THR A 282 1.73 11.16 -15.10
CA THR A 282 3.03 11.58 -15.61
C THR A 282 4.22 10.88 -14.97
N MET A 283 4.04 10.17 -13.85
CA MET A 283 5.13 9.41 -13.21
C MET A 283 5.89 8.58 -14.26
N ASN A 284 7.21 8.55 -14.12
CA ASN A 284 8.07 7.82 -15.06
C ASN A 284 7.97 8.27 -16.54
N THR A 285 7.54 9.51 -16.82
CA THR A 285 7.49 10.09 -18.16
C THR A 285 8.14 11.47 -18.25
N ASN A 286 8.53 11.88 -19.46
CA ASN A 286 9.02 13.24 -19.72
C ASN A 286 7.97 14.34 -19.49
N ALA A 287 6.71 13.99 -19.22
CA ALA A 287 5.66 14.95 -18.89
C ALA A 287 5.64 15.32 -17.40
N ASP A 288 6.38 14.59 -16.54
CA ASP A 288 6.48 14.93 -15.11
C ASP A 288 7.41 16.12 -14.88
N THR A 289 6.88 17.30 -15.14
CA THR A 289 7.56 18.59 -15.07
C THR A 289 6.75 19.56 -14.21
N LEU A 290 7.43 20.53 -13.60
CA LEU A 290 6.78 21.59 -12.83
C LEU A 290 5.79 22.38 -13.70
N GLN A 291 6.11 22.58 -14.99
CA GLN A 291 5.20 23.23 -15.93
C GLN A 291 3.88 22.45 -16.09
N ASN A 292 3.95 21.13 -16.13
CA ASN A 292 2.77 20.28 -16.27
C ASN A 292 1.94 20.28 -14.97
N LEU A 293 2.60 20.16 -13.82
CA LEU A 293 1.94 20.32 -12.52
C LEU A 293 1.27 21.70 -12.38
N ASP A 294 1.94 22.78 -12.76
CA ASP A 294 1.38 24.13 -12.78
C ASP A 294 0.13 24.25 -13.64
N THR A 295 0.14 23.59 -14.79
CA THR A 295 -0.94 23.69 -15.78
C THR A 295 -2.17 22.91 -15.34
N TYR A 296 -1.98 21.72 -14.76
CA TYR A 296 -3.07 20.77 -14.54
C TYR A 296 -3.45 20.56 -13.07
N ALA A 297 -2.52 20.75 -12.12
CA ALA A 297 -2.79 20.69 -10.67
C ALA A 297 -2.81 22.09 -10.04
N GLY A 298 -1.95 23.01 -10.49
CA GLY A 298 -1.87 24.39 -10.01
C GLY A 298 -1.61 24.47 -8.51
N ALA A 299 -2.45 25.23 -7.79
CA ALA A 299 -2.32 25.42 -6.34
C ALA A 299 -2.41 24.10 -5.54
N GLN A 300 -3.05 23.05 -6.10
CA GLN A 300 -3.15 21.75 -5.43
C GLN A 300 -1.79 21.15 -5.11
N THR A 301 -0.76 21.39 -5.93
CA THR A 301 0.61 20.94 -5.66
C THR A 301 1.10 21.44 -4.29
N VAL A 302 0.93 22.73 -4.03
CA VAL A 302 1.32 23.35 -2.74
C VAL A 302 0.42 22.88 -1.61
N ASP A 303 -0.88 22.78 -1.84
CA ASP A 303 -1.84 22.29 -0.84
C ASP A 303 -1.50 20.86 -0.39
N ARG A 304 -1.05 20.00 -1.32
CA ARG A 304 -0.62 18.62 -1.02
C ARG A 304 0.67 18.57 -0.24
N ILE A 305 1.69 19.34 -0.64
CA ILE A 305 2.96 19.45 0.12
C ILE A 305 2.68 19.90 1.56
N ASN A 306 1.81 20.89 1.74
CA ASN A 306 1.40 21.39 3.05
C ASN A 306 0.61 20.34 3.85
N ALA A 307 -0.34 19.67 3.20
CA ALA A 307 -1.15 18.62 3.81
C ALA A 307 -0.28 17.47 4.33
N VAL A 308 0.69 17.01 3.53
CA VAL A 308 1.63 15.96 3.92
C VAL A 308 2.52 16.43 5.08
N THR A 309 3.07 17.64 4.98
CA THR A 309 3.90 18.24 6.04
C THR A 309 3.15 18.31 7.37
N GLU A 310 1.93 18.84 7.36
CA GLU A 310 1.06 18.94 8.53
C GLU A 310 0.73 17.55 9.09
N THR A 311 0.31 16.62 8.23
CA THR A 311 -0.08 15.26 8.62
C THR A 311 1.05 14.54 9.34
N VAL A 312 2.26 14.53 8.77
CA VAL A 312 3.40 13.82 9.36
C VAL A 312 3.84 14.49 10.66
N CYS A 313 3.98 15.83 10.68
CA CYS A 313 4.41 16.54 11.88
C CYS A 313 3.41 16.39 13.02
N SER A 314 2.12 16.60 12.76
CA SER A 314 1.07 16.52 13.78
C SER A 314 0.85 15.08 14.25
N THR A 315 1.11 14.07 13.40
CA THR A 315 1.12 12.67 13.85
C THR A 315 2.27 12.40 14.80
N ILE A 316 3.51 12.80 14.47
CA ILE A 316 4.70 12.52 15.31
C ILE A 316 4.63 13.28 16.64
N LEU A 317 4.06 14.49 16.63
CA LEU A 317 3.93 15.34 17.82
C LEU A 317 2.68 15.04 18.67
N ASP A 318 1.85 14.08 18.27
CA ASP A 318 0.70 13.63 19.04
C ASP A 318 1.13 12.88 20.30
N ASP A 319 0.52 13.17 21.45
CA ASP A 319 0.84 12.54 22.74
C ASP A 319 0.67 11.01 22.72
N SER A 320 -0.22 10.49 21.87
CA SER A 320 -0.48 9.06 21.71
C SER A 320 0.47 8.38 20.72
N PHE A 321 1.26 9.13 19.96
CA PHE A 321 2.07 8.63 18.85
C PHE A 321 2.99 7.49 19.26
N VAL A 322 3.80 7.67 20.30
CA VAL A 322 4.80 6.66 20.71
C VAL A 322 4.12 5.33 21.05
N ALA A 323 3.02 5.37 21.82
CA ALA A 323 2.29 4.16 22.21
C ALA A 323 1.65 3.45 21.01
N VAL A 324 1.08 4.22 20.06
CA VAL A 324 0.48 3.68 18.83
C VAL A 324 1.57 3.08 17.93
N ALA A 325 2.69 3.78 17.76
CA ALA A 325 3.81 3.39 16.92
C ALA A 325 4.52 2.13 17.45
N GLU A 326 4.72 2.02 18.77
CA GLU A 326 5.25 0.79 19.40
C GLU A 326 4.34 -0.42 19.20
N ASN A 327 3.02 -0.22 19.17
CA ASN A 327 2.07 -1.31 18.92
C ASN A 327 1.94 -1.68 17.43
N ALA A 328 2.36 -0.80 16.51
CA ALA A 328 2.18 -1.00 15.07
C ALA A 328 2.84 -2.30 14.57
N VAL A 329 3.97 -2.72 15.18
CA VAL A 329 4.64 -3.99 14.86
C VAL A 329 3.73 -5.21 15.09
N ASN A 330 2.87 -5.18 16.11
CA ASN A 330 1.92 -6.26 16.39
C ASN A 330 0.73 -6.27 15.41
N GLN A 331 0.58 -5.19 14.64
CA GLN A 331 -0.46 -5.03 13.64
C GLN A 331 0.03 -5.29 12.21
N LEU A 332 1.30 -5.67 12.01
CA LEU A 332 1.78 -6.05 10.69
C LEU A 332 1.04 -7.30 10.18
N VAL A 333 0.83 -7.37 8.86
CA VAL A 333 0.32 -8.60 8.24
C VAL A 333 1.42 -9.66 8.25
N ASP A 334 1.17 -10.78 8.93
CA ASP A 334 2.05 -11.95 8.92
C ASP A 334 1.61 -12.94 7.84
N SER A 335 2.29 -12.87 6.69
CA SER A 335 2.07 -13.76 5.54
C SER A 335 2.66 -15.17 5.74
N ASN A 336 3.61 -15.35 6.66
CA ASN A 336 4.17 -16.67 6.97
C ASN A 336 3.08 -17.59 7.54
N LEU A 337 2.13 -17.05 8.29
CA LEU A 337 1.00 -17.83 8.78
C LEU A 337 0.14 -18.37 7.63
N PHE A 338 -0.15 -17.56 6.60
CA PHE A 338 -0.98 -18.00 5.50
C PHE A 338 -0.23 -18.96 4.58
N PHE A 339 0.96 -18.62 4.09
CA PHE A 339 1.65 -19.42 3.08
C PHE A 339 2.49 -20.58 3.65
N ASN A 340 3.09 -20.41 4.83
CA ASN A 340 3.92 -21.46 5.44
C ASN A 340 3.15 -22.37 6.40
N VAL A 341 2.04 -21.89 6.98
CA VAL A 341 1.25 -22.68 7.97
C VAL A 341 -0.13 -23.11 7.44
N LEU A 342 -0.89 -22.22 6.80
CA LEU A 342 -2.29 -22.50 6.41
C LEU A 342 -2.40 -23.12 5.01
N TRP A 343 -1.67 -22.60 4.03
CA TRP A 343 -1.71 -23.04 2.64
C TRP A 343 -1.32 -24.51 2.45
N PRO A 344 -0.25 -25.04 3.09
CA PRO A 344 0.07 -26.46 2.99
C PRO A 344 -1.07 -27.35 3.51
N LYS A 345 -1.76 -26.92 4.58
CA LYS A 345 -2.92 -27.63 5.13
C LYS A 345 -4.10 -27.62 4.18
N LEU A 346 -4.38 -26.47 3.54
CA LEU A 346 -5.45 -26.35 2.55
C LEU A 346 -5.14 -27.15 1.28
N ALA A 347 -3.89 -27.16 0.82
CA ALA A 347 -3.45 -27.98 -0.30
C ALA A 347 -3.61 -29.49 -0.02
N VAL A 348 -3.23 -29.95 1.18
CA VAL A 348 -3.46 -31.34 1.62
C VAL A 348 -4.95 -31.68 1.69
N LEU A 349 -5.78 -30.77 2.21
CA LEU A 349 -7.23 -30.93 2.26
C LEU A 349 -7.85 -31.03 0.86
N GLY A 350 -7.42 -30.15 -0.06
CA GLY A 350 -7.83 -30.17 -1.46
C GLY A 350 -7.44 -31.47 -2.16
N LEU A 351 -6.21 -31.94 -1.95
CA LEU A 351 -5.75 -33.23 -2.48
C LEU A 351 -6.56 -34.40 -1.90
N ALA A 352 -6.85 -34.39 -0.60
CA ALA A 352 -7.67 -35.41 0.05
C ALA A 352 -9.10 -35.46 -0.51
N LEU A 353 -9.71 -34.29 -0.79
CA LEU A 353 -11.01 -34.19 -1.44
C LEU A 353 -10.98 -34.77 -2.86
N VAL A 354 -9.94 -34.47 -3.65
CA VAL A 354 -9.78 -35.04 -4.99
C VAL A 354 -9.65 -36.56 -4.92
N VAL A 355 -8.83 -37.09 -4.02
CA VAL A 355 -8.69 -38.54 -3.80
C VAL A 355 -10.01 -39.17 -3.37
N ALA A 356 -10.74 -38.55 -2.45
CA ALA A 356 -12.05 -39.04 -2.00
C ALA A 356 -13.06 -39.11 -3.13
N VAL A 357 -13.09 -38.09 -4.01
CA VAL A 357 -13.93 -38.09 -5.22
C VAL A 357 -13.52 -39.22 -6.16
N PHE A 358 -12.23 -39.42 -6.42
CA PHE A 358 -11.75 -40.51 -7.26
C PHE A 358 -12.10 -41.90 -6.68
N VAL A 359 -11.95 -42.09 -5.37
CA VAL A 359 -12.33 -43.32 -4.67
C VAL A 359 -13.84 -43.56 -4.79
N LEU A 360 -14.67 -42.53 -4.59
CA LEU A 360 -16.13 -42.62 -4.77
C LEU A 360 -16.52 -42.99 -6.20
N LEU A 361 -15.91 -42.36 -7.19
CA LEU A 361 -16.15 -42.66 -8.60
C LEU A 361 -15.70 -44.08 -8.96
N HIS A 362 -14.54 -44.51 -8.46
CA HIS A 362 -14.02 -45.85 -8.66
C HIS A 362 -14.90 -46.91 -7.98
N TYR A 363 -15.31 -46.68 -6.73
CA TYR A 363 -16.23 -47.55 -5.99
C TYR A 363 -17.57 -47.71 -6.72
N ARG A 364 -18.16 -46.60 -7.20
CA ARG A 364 -19.38 -46.64 -8.03
C ARG A 364 -19.18 -47.45 -9.32
N LYS A 365 -18.02 -47.35 -9.96
CA LYS A 365 -17.68 -48.16 -11.14
C LYS A 365 -17.58 -49.64 -10.81
N LEU A 366 -16.99 -50.00 -9.66
CA LEU A 366 -16.93 -51.39 -9.19
C LEU A 366 -18.31 -51.95 -8.84
N GLN A 367 -19.17 -51.19 -8.16
CA GLN A 367 -20.56 -51.59 -7.90
C GLN A 367 -21.34 -51.86 -9.19
N LYS A 368 -21.21 -51.01 -10.21
CA LYS A 368 -21.82 -51.27 -11.53
C LYS A 368 -21.32 -52.58 -12.15
N ARG A 369 -20.02 -52.88 -12.04
CA ARG A 369 -19.43 -54.12 -12.56
C ARG A 369 -19.86 -55.36 -11.76
N SER A 370 -20.02 -55.29 -10.43
CA SER A 370 -20.49 -56.43 -9.64
C SER A 370 -21.95 -56.78 -9.96
N ILE A 371 -22.80 -55.77 -10.16
CA ILE A 371 -24.21 -55.95 -10.59
C ILE A 371 -24.28 -56.63 -11.97
N MET A 372 -23.40 -56.24 -12.91
CA MET A 372 -23.32 -56.88 -14.23
C MET A 372 -22.72 -58.29 -14.19
N GLY A 373 -21.76 -58.55 -13.29
CA GLY A 373 -21.18 -59.88 -13.09
C GLY A 373 -22.18 -60.91 -12.55
N THR A 374 -23.14 -60.48 -11.74
CA THR A 374 -24.26 -61.34 -11.31
C THR A 374 -25.34 -61.53 -12.38
N ALA A 375 -25.41 -60.66 -13.39
CA ALA A 375 -26.37 -60.77 -14.47
C ALA A 375 -25.97 -61.79 -15.56
N SER A 376 -24.73 -62.30 -15.57
CA SER A 376 -24.28 -63.31 -16.55
C SER A 376 -24.47 -64.76 -16.09
N VAL A 377 -25.17 -65.02 -15.00
CA VAL A 377 -25.57 -66.37 -14.58
C VAL A 377 -27.08 -66.53 -14.74
N LYS A 378 -27.55 -66.64 -15.98
CA LYS A 378 -28.81 -67.31 -16.34
C LYS A 378 -28.93 -67.46 -17.86
N SER A 379 -28.62 -68.67 -18.33
CA SER A 379 -29.46 -69.52 -19.20
C SER A 379 -28.63 -70.23 -20.28
N ASP A 380 -27.98 -71.33 -19.90
CA ASP A 380 -27.88 -72.44 -20.84
C ASP A 380 -29.16 -73.26 -20.72
N LYS A 381 -29.87 -73.35 -21.84
CA LYS A 381 -31.16 -74.01 -22.03
C LYS A 381 -31.04 -75.49 -21.72
N VAL A 382 -31.93 -76.01 -20.87
CA VAL A 382 -32.29 -77.42 -20.83
C VAL A 382 -33.81 -77.48 -20.70
N PHE A 383 -34.45 -78.32 -21.52
CA PHE A 383 -35.89 -78.55 -21.70
C PHE A 383 -36.58 -77.72 -22.79
N THR A 384 -36.41 -78.17 -24.03
CA THR A 384 -37.47 -78.13 -25.04
C THR A 384 -38.46 -79.26 -24.74
N SER A 385 -39.74 -78.94 -24.59
CA SER A 385 -40.83 -79.93 -24.50
C SER A 385 -41.01 -80.64 -25.86
N PRO A 386 -41.17 -81.97 -25.92
CA PRO A 386 -41.41 -82.69 -27.17
C PRO A 386 -42.90 -82.65 -27.59
N ASP A 387 -43.15 -82.66 -28.91
CA ASP A 387 -44.48 -82.66 -29.54
C ASP A 387 -45.24 -83.98 -29.32
N ALA A 388 -46.57 -83.87 -29.18
CA ALA A 388 -47.46 -84.89 -28.64
C ALA A 388 -47.86 -86.06 -29.59
N GLU A 389 -47.03 -86.41 -30.57
CA GLU A 389 -47.35 -87.48 -31.55
C GLU A 389 -46.38 -88.68 -31.58
N GLU A 390 -45.40 -88.76 -30.66
CA GLU A 390 -44.51 -89.93 -30.54
C GLU A 390 -44.79 -90.79 -29.29
N ILE A 391 -46.06 -90.88 -28.89
CA ILE A 391 -46.50 -91.82 -27.85
C ILE A 391 -47.13 -93.00 -28.59
N PHE A 392 -46.63 -94.22 -28.32
CA PHE A 392 -47.06 -95.54 -28.84
C PHE A 392 -46.25 -96.12 -30.02
N SER A 393 -45.10 -96.72 -29.72
CA SER A 393 -44.80 -98.06 -30.24
C SER A 393 -43.99 -98.87 -29.21
N PHE A 394 -44.28 -100.16 -29.15
CA PHE A 394 -43.99 -101.07 -28.04
C PHE A 394 -42.57 -101.64 -28.05
N ASP A 395 -42.12 -102.04 -26.84
CA ASP A 395 -40.95 -102.84 -26.52
C ASP A 395 -40.72 -104.02 -27.48
N ASP A 396 -39.44 -104.30 -27.77
CA ASP A 396 -38.92 -105.65 -27.54
C ASP A 396 -37.40 -105.68 -27.28
N LYS A 397 -37.06 -106.34 -26.18
CA LYS A 397 -35.71 -106.60 -25.67
C LYS A 397 -34.97 -107.66 -26.48
N LYS A 398 -33.63 -107.55 -26.48
CA LYS A 398 -32.57 -108.60 -26.34
C LYS A 398 -31.24 -107.84 -26.40
N ASP A 399 -30.34 -107.78 -25.43
CA ASP A 399 -29.78 -108.72 -24.44
C ASP A 399 -28.92 -109.85 -25.03
N ASP A 400 -27.65 -109.52 -25.28
CA ASP A 400 -26.41 -110.31 -25.14
C ASP A 400 -25.24 -109.36 -25.52
N GLY A 401 -24.06 -109.33 -24.92
CA GLY A 401 -23.35 -110.31 -24.11
C GLY A 401 -21.93 -110.40 -24.67
N THR A 402 -20.94 -109.97 -23.87
CA THR A 402 -19.46 -110.06 -24.03
C THR A 402 -18.75 -109.22 -25.07
#